data_AF-A0A3M0L8I4-F1
#
_entry.id   AF-A0A3M0L8I4-F1
#
_cell.length_a   1.000
_cell.length_b   1.000
_cell.length_c   1.000
_cell.angle_alpha   90.00
_cell.angle_beta   90.00
_cell.angle_gamma   90.00
#
_symmetry.space_group_name_H-M   'P 1'
#
loop_
_entity.id
_entity.type
_entity.pdbx_description
1 polymer ?
#
loop_
_entity_poly.entity_id
_entity_poly.type
_entity_poly.pdbx_seq_one_letter_code
_entity_poly.pdbx_strand_id
1 'polypeptide(L)'
;MIKYESLLLEQDDVTLKTTSLVYPAMFLSSTLIDNVPEHDCLKRVEEVYSSRPDQKDVSLENPDWELFTDGSSFMRNGKRMTGYVVTTQDKVIKVKALPADV
;
A
#
# COMPACT_ATOMS: atom_id res chain seq x y z
N MET A 1 11.33 -11.44 -12.46
CA MET A 1 10.54 -10.64 -13.41
C MET A 1 11.01 -11.04 -14.81
N ILE A 2 10.61 -12.24 -15.30
CA ILE A 2 11.00 -12.76 -16.64
C ILE A 2 9.95 -13.77 -17.14
N LYS A 3 9.30 -14.52 -16.24
CA LYS A 3 8.45 -15.68 -16.61
C LYS A 3 7.30 -15.38 -17.58
N TYR A 4 6.73 -14.18 -17.53
CA TYR A 4 5.60 -13.80 -18.40
C TYR A 4 6.04 -12.97 -19.60
N GLU A 5 7.17 -12.26 -19.51
CA GLU A 5 7.66 -11.45 -20.62
C GLU A 5 8.12 -12.32 -21.78
N SER A 6 8.91 -13.36 -21.52
CA SER A 6 9.35 -14.29 -22.57
C SER A 6 8.16 -15.02 -23.19
N LEU A 7 7.24 -15.52 -22.37
CA LEU A 7 6.07 -16.25 -22.85
C LEU A 7 5.15 -15.39 -23.74
N LEU A 8 4.90 -14.14 -23.36
CA LEU A 8 3.97 -13.27 -24.11
C LEU A 8 4.61 -12.63 -25.34
N LEU A 9 5.94 -12.52 -25.40
CA LEU A 9 6.66 -11.90 -26.52
C LEU A 9 7.17 -12.91 -27.55
N GLU A 10 7.36 -14.18 -27.17
CA GLU A 10 7.90 -15.23 -28.06
C GLU A 10 6.81 -15.98 -28.85
N GLN A 11 5.53 -15.68 -28.64
CA GLN A 11 4.42 -16.32 -29.32
C GLN A 11 4.02 -15.59 -30.62
N ASP A 12 4.10 -16.29 -31.75
CA ASP A 12 3.72 -15.75 -33.08
C ASP A 12 2.22 -15.43 -33.21
N ASP A 13 1.39 -16.02 -32.36
CA ASP A 13 -0.07 -15.84 -32.34
C ASP A 13 -0.55 -14.75 -31.36
N VAL A 14 0.37 -14.10 -30.63
CA VAL A 14 0.05 -13.07 -29.65
C VAL A 14 0.52 -11.70 -30.15
N THR A 15 -0.42 -10.77 -30.32
CA THR A 15 -0.13 -9.38 -30.67
C THR A 15 -0.45 -8.46 -29.50
N LEU A 16 0.54 -7.79 -28.95
CA LEU A 16 0.34 -6.73 -27.96
C LEU A 16 -0.21 -5.48 -28.65
N LYS A 17 -1.37 -5.01 -28.19
CA LYS A 17 -1.97 -3.74 -28.62
C LYS A 17 -2.09 -2.80 -27.44
N THR A 18 -1.83 -1.51 -27.69
CA THR A 18 -2.08 -0.46 -26.71
C THR A 18 -3.58 -0.25 -26.57
N THR A 19 -4.15 -0.52 -25.40
CA THR A 19 -5.57 -0.27 -25.14
C THR A 19 -5.77 1.12 -24.55
N SER A 20 -6.76 1.85 -25.06
CA SER A 20 -7.35 2.99 -24.35
C SER A 20 -8.25 2.48 -23.22
N LEU A 21 -8.56 3.36 -22.26
CA LEU A 21 -9.34 3.11 -21.04
C LEU A 21 -10.53 2.14 -21.27
N VAL A 22 -10.48 0.94 -20.69
CA VAL A 22 -11.55 -0.05 -20.82
C VAL A 22 -12.52 0.10 -19.64
N TYR A 23 -13.72 0.60 -19.89
CA TYR A 23 -14.79 0.52 -18.88
C TYR A 23 -15.26 -0.93 -18.75
N PRO A 24 -15.63 -1.42 -17.55
CA PRO A 24 -16.00 -2.83 -17.34
C PRO A 24 -17.09 -3.35 -18.29
N ALA A 25 -18.02 -2.49 -18.72
CA ALA A 25 -19.08 -2.85 -19.66
C ALA A 25 -18.59 -3.09 -21.11
N MET A 26 -17.43 -2.56 -21.49
CA MET A 26 -16.87 -2.74 -22.83
C MET A 26 -16.40 -4.18 -23.08
N PHE A 27 -16.11 -4.95 -22.03
CA PHE A 27 -15.80 -6.39 -22.15
C PHE A 27 -16.99 -7.22 -22.63
N LEU A 28 -18.22 -6.70 -22.53
CA LEU A 28 -19.43 -7.37 -22.99
C LEU A 28 -19.78 -7.00 -24.45
N SER A 29 -19.16 -5.96 -24.99
CA SER A 29 -19.37 -5.51 -26.37
C SER A 29 -18.19 -5.91 -27.25
N SER A 30 -18.46 -6.53 -28.40
CA SER A 30 -17.44 -6.89 -29.39
C SER A 30 -16.81 -5.70 -30.12
N THR A 31 -17.26 -4.48 -29.85
CA THR A 31 -16.74 -3.23 -30.41
C THR A 31 -15.67 -2.63 -29.50
N LEU A 32 -14.44 -3.06 -29.71
CA LEU A 32 -13.28 -2.30 -29.27
C LEU A 32 -13.20 -1.04 -30.15
N ILE A 33 -13.31 0.13 -29.53
CA ILE A 33 -13.18 1.40 -30.24
C ILE A 33 -11.68 1.62 -30.49
N ASP A 34 -11.24 1.43 -31.73
CA ASP A 34 -9.86 1.63 -32.22
C ASP A 34 -9.46 3.12 -32.30
N ASN A 35 -9.91 3.93 -31.33
CA ASN A 35 -9.53 5.34 -31.26
C ASN A 35 -8.15 5.46 -30.60
N VAL A 36 -7.30 6.29 -31.20
CA VAL A 36 -6.01 6.72 -30.65
C VAL A 36 -6.24 7.16 -29.19
N PRO A 37 -5.49 6.61 -28.21
CA PRO A 37 -5.62 7.03 -26.83
C PRO A 37 -5.38 8.55 -26.74
N GLU A 38 -6.43 9.31 -26.41
CA GLU A 38 -6.39 10.77 -26.35
C GLU A 38 -5.54 11.30 -25.19
N HIS A 39 -5.06 10.39 -24.33
CA HIS A 39 -4.29 10.72 -23.14
C HIS A 39 -2.85 10.21 -23.28
N ASP A 40 -1.91 11.14 -23.48
CA ASP A 40 -0.48 10.92 -23.26
C ASP A 40 -0.22 10.86 -21.75
N CYS A 41 -0.60 9.74 -21.13
CA CYS A 41 -0.11 9.42 -19.80
C CYS A 41 1.23 8.70 -19.94
N LEU A 42 2.26 9.44 -20.35
CA LEU A 42 3.60 9.29 -19.79
C LEU A 42 3.57 9.54 -18.27
N LYS A 43 2.73 8.79 -17.54
CA LYS A 43 2.92 8.56 -16.12
C LYS A 43 4.12 7.65 -16.04
N ARG A 44 5.28 8.28 -15.89
CA ARG A 44 6.48 7.64 -15.35
C ARG A 44 6.03 6.76 -14.20
N VAL A 45 6.28 5.46 -14.29
CA VAL A 45 6.18 4.55 -13.14
C VAL A 45 7.33 4.93 -12.21
N GLU A 46 7.18 6.05 -11.50
CA GLU A 46 7.95 6.25 -10.30
C GLU A 46 7.42 5.20 -9.34
N GLU A 47 8.14 4.07 -9.24
CA GLU A 47 8.04 3.18 -8.10
C GLU A 47 8.41 4.01 -6.87
N VAL A 48 7.43 4.72 -6.32
CA VAL A 48 7.47 5.10 -4.93
C VAL A 48 7.47 3.78 -4.21
N TYR A 49 8.64 3.35 -3.76
CA TYR A 49 8.83 2.14 -2.97
C TYR A 49 8.20 2.33 -1.59
N SER A 50 6.88 2.52 -1.55
CA SER A 50 6.10 2.20 -0.38
C SER A 50 6.05 0.69 -0.35
N SER A 51 6.56 0.09 0.73
CA SER A 51 6.39 -1.35 0.93
C SER A 51 4.91 -1.76 0.93
N ARG A 52 3.97 -0.81 1.09
CA ARG A 52 2.51 -0.99 1.05
C ARG A 52 1.83 0.21 0.37
N PRO A 53 1.63 0.19 -0.96
CA PRO A 53 1.01 1.30 -1.69
C PRO A 53 -0.46 1.54 -1.34
N ASP A 54 -1.11 0.57 -0.69
CA ASP A 54 -2.48 0.62 -0.22
C ASP A 54 -2.66 1.28 1.16
N GLN A 55 -1.57 1.54 1.90
CA GLN A 55 -1.63 2.21 3.20
C GLN A 55 -1.97 3.69 3.03
N LYS A 56 -3.05 4.13 3.68
CA LYS A 56 -3.57 5.51 3.61
C LYS A 56 -3.80 6.06 5.02
N ASP A 57 -3.75 7.37 5.16
CA ASP A 57 -4.09 8.09 6.39
C ASP A 57 -5.62 8.31 6.51
N VAL A 58 -6.37 7.22 6.34
CA VAL A 58 -7.85 7.20 6.38
C VAL A 58 -8.27 5.99 7.20
N SER A 59 -9.22 6.18 8.12
CA SER A 59 -9.78 5.09 8.92
C SER A 59 -10.42 4.01 8.06
N LEU A 60 -10.31 2.75 8.49
CA LEU A 60 -11.00 1.62 7.87
C LEU A 60 -12.49 1.64 8.26
N GLU A 61 -13.36 1.19 7.35
CA GLU A 61 -14.81 1.15 7.60
C GLU A 61 -15.19 0.10 8.67
N ASN A 62 -14.52 -1.05 8.65
CA ASN A 62 -14.75 -2.17 9.58
C ASN A 62 -13.42 -2.80 10.02
N PRO A 63 -12.63 -2.13 10.87
CA PRO A 63 -11.38 -2.70 11.36
C PRO A 63 -11.64 -3.84 12.35
N ASP A 64 -10.87 -4.92 12.25
CA ASP A 64 -10.89 -5.98 13.29
C ASP A 64 -10.46 -5.43 14.66
N TRP A 65 -9.52 -4.47 14.65
CA TRP A 65 -8.96 -3.84 15.84
C TRP A 65 -8.78 -2.34 15.63
N GLU A 66 -9.26 -1.54 16.58
CA GLU A 66 -8.90 -0.12 16.70
C GLU A 66 -7.85 0.02 17.81
N LEU A 67 -6.64 0.40 17.41
CA LEU A 67 -5.48 0.47 18.29
C LEU A 67 -5.00 1.91 18.43
N PHE A 68 -4.71 2.31 19.66
CA PHE A 68 -4.00 3.52 20.01
C PHE A 68 -2.58 3.15 20.45
N THR A 69 -1.60 3.89 19.97
CA THR A 69 -0.19 3.67 20.32
C THR A 69 0.41 4.96 20.83
N ASP A 70 1.13 4.89 21.94
CA ASP A 70 1.94 6.01 22.43
C ASP A 70 3.29 5.50 22.96
N GLY A 71 4.29 6.38 22.88
CA GLY A 71 5.67 6.10 23.26
C GLY A 71 6.28 7.25 24.02
N SER A 72 6.80 6.99 25.22
CA SER A 72 7.51 7.97 26.03
C SER A 72 9.01 7.73 25.98
N SER A 73 9.79 8.80 25.78
CA SER A 73 11.25 8.76 25.73
C SER A 73 11.86 10.04 26.29
N PHE A 74 12.61 9.94 27.38
CA PHE A 74 13.28 11.09 28.00
C PHE A 74 14.61 10.71 28.65
N MET A 75 15.40 11.70 29.03
CA MET A 75 16.67 11.51 29.72
C MET A 75 16.51 11.76 31.22
N ARG A 76 17.08 10.89 32.05
CA ARG A 76 17.17 11.05 33.52
C ARG A 76 18.52 10.50 33.99
N ASN A 77 19.26 11.27 34.78
CA ASN A 77 20.58 10.89 35.30
C ASN A 77 21.56 10.38 34.20
N GLY A 78 21.54 11.00 33.02
CA GLY A 78 22.36 10.58 31.88
C GLY A 78 21.92 9.28 31.19
N LYS A 79 20.83 8.63 31.65
CA LYS A 79 20.27 7.41 31.05
C LYS A 79 18.99 7.73 30.27
N ARG A 80 18.82 7.05 29.14
CA ARG A 80 17.58 7.09 28.34
C ARG A 80 16.52 6.19 28.98
N MET A 81 15.39 6.78 29.32
CA MET A 81 14.20 6.09 29.81
C MET A 81 13.22 5.96 28.65
N THR A 82 12.81 4.73 28.31
CA THR A 82 11.83 4.47 27.25
C THR A 82 10.73 3.55 27.72
N GLY A 83 9.51 3.85 27.28
CA GLY A 83 8.33 3.04 27.48
C GLY A 83 7.38 3.20 26.30
N TYR A 84 6.49 2.24 26.11
CA TYR A 84 5.46 2.31 25.08
C TYR A 84 4.21 1.59 25.54
N VAL A 85 3.08 1.95 24.94
CA VAL A 85 1.80 1.30 25.16
C VAL A 85 1.06 1.13 23.84
N VAL A 86 0.35 0.02 23.73
CA VAL A 86 -0.63 -0.26 22.68
C VAL A 86 -1.94 -0.62 23.39
N THR A 87 -2.99 0.14 23.15
CA THR A 87 -4.29 -0.04 23.80
C THR A 87 -5.42 -0.07 22.79
N THR A 88 -6.55 -0.63 23.18
CA THR A 88 -7.85 -0.26 22.61
C THR A 88 -8.40 0.92 23.40
N GLN A 89 -9.67 1.29 23.18
CA GLN A 89 -10.35 2.29 24.00
C GLN A 89 -10.44 1.88 25.48
N ASP A 90 -10.56 0.58 25.75
CA ASP A 90 -10.93 0.03 27.06
C ASP A 90 -9.87 -0.90 27.67
N LYS A 91 -8.88 -1.38 26.90
CA LYS A 91 -7.94 -2.41 27.34
C LYS A 91 -6.50 -2.10 26.95
N VAL A 92 -5.57 -2.55 27.79
CA VAL A 92 -4.14 -2.57 27.46
C VAL A 92 -3.84 -3.87 26.73
N ILE A 93 -3.35 -3.75 25.49
CA ILE A 93 -2.98 -4.91 24.67
C ILE A 93 -1.52 -5.28 24.88
N LYS A 94 -0.65 -4.27 24.91
CA LYS A 94 0.78 -4.45 25.14
C LYS A 94 1.36 -3.21 25.80
N VAL A 95 2.30 -3.42 26.72
CA VAL A 95 2.99 -2.32 27.38
C VAL A 95 4.42 -2.71 27.71
N LYS A 96 5.31 -1.72 27.58
CA LYS A 96 6.60 -1.72 28.25
C LYS A 96 6.64 -0.48 29.12
N ALA A 97 6.54 -0.69 30.44
CA ALA A 97 6.68 0.38 31.39
C ALA A 97 8.08 1.00 31.30
N LEU A 98 8.18 2.27 31.69
CA LEU A 98 9.46 2.90 31.92
C LEU A 98 10.23 2.10 32.99
N PRO A 99 11.56 2.03 32.92
CA PRO A 99 12.34 1.46 34.01
C PRO A 99 12.01 2.19 35.32
N ALA A 100 11.83 1.44 36.40
CA ALA A 100 11.72 2.04 37.73
C ALA A 100 12.97 2.88 38.02
N ASP A 101 12.82 3.93 38.82
CA ASP A 101 13.94 4.79 39.23
C ASP A 101 15.12 3.92 39.71
N VAL A 102 16.26 4.07 39.03
CA VAL A 102 17.57 3.53 39.46
C VAL A 102 18.40 4.70 39.96
#